data_AF-A0A7E5VMX3-F1
#
_entry.id   AF-A0A7E5VMX3-F1
#
_cell.length_a   1.000
_cell.length_b   1.000
_cell.length_c   1.000
_cell.angle_alpha   90.00
_cell.angle_beta   90.00
_cell.angle_gamma   90.00
#
_symmetry.space_group_name_H-M   'P 1'
#
loop_
_entity.id
_entity.type
_entity.pdbx_description
1 polymer ?
#
loop_
_entity_poly.entity_id
_entity_poly.type
_entity_poly.pdbx_seq_one_letter_code
_entity_poly.pdbx_strand_id
1 'polypeptide(L)'
;MSVMYIKAFYGPSTSFHSSHIHKPQFLTGLKIELQRLGYRVDLVPVDCHNYCMLELNGHQVFRCNIQSFHFNTSIRRDPICQRAVNAVQNASQRMMSARDYLYFLSLIENDILTRTEYNYKEYFLSDMKCDCECCYM
;
A
#
# COMPACT_ATOMS: atom_id res chain seq x y z
N MET A 1 -5.13 3.02 -11.09
CA MET A 1 -4.59 1.85 -10.35
C MET A 1 -5.72 1.23 -9.54
N SER A 2 -5.92 -0.08 -9.59
CA SER A 2 -6.92 -0.74 -8.75
C SER A 2 -6.45 -0.73 -7.30
N VAL A 3 -7.33 -0.38 -6.36
CA VAL A 3 -7.01 -0.29 -4.90
C VAL A 3 -6.66 -1.67 -4.32
N MET A 4 -7.02 -2.75 -5.02
CA MET A 4 -6.83 -4.13 -4.58
C MET A 4 -5.74 -4.85 -5.40
N TYR A 5 -4.60 -4.19 -5.60
CA TYR A 5 -3.48 -4.74 -6.34
C TYR A 5 -2.29 -5.09 -5.44
N ILE A 6 -1.87 -6.34 -5.50
CA ILE A 6 -0.80 -6.90 -4.67
C ILE A 6 0.31 -7.44 -5.57
N LYS A 7 1.55 -7.02 -5.29
CA LYS A 7 2.76 -7.66 -5.82
C LYS A 7 3.39 -8.52 -4.74
N ALA A 8 3.52 -9.81 -5.02
CA ALA A 8 4.23 -10.73 -4.15
C ALA A 8 5.62 -11.00 -4.75
N PHE A 9 6.64 -10.40 -4.14
CA PHE A 9 8.02 -10.62 -4.49
C PHE A 9 8.53 -11.89 -3.81
N TYR A 10 9.13 -12.78 -4.58
CA TYR A 10 9.58 -14.07 -4.07
C TYR A 10 10.93 -14.48 -4.62
N GLY A 11 11.76 -14.96 -3.72
CA GLY A 11 13.13 -15.37 -4.01
C GLY A 11 13.32 -16.86 -4.24
N PRO A 12 14.49 -17.26 -4.75
CA PRO A 12 14.86 -18.66 -4.81
C PRO A 12 14.91 -19.23 -3.39
N SER A 13 14.31 -20.40 -3.20
CA SER A 13 14.34 -21.11 -1.91
C SER A 13 15.57 -22.02 -1.86
N THR A 14 16.30 -22.05 -0.74
CA THR A 14 17.39 -23.04 -0.55
C THR A 14 16.89 -24.45 -0.22
N SER A 15 15.56 -24.63 -0.16
CA SER A 15 14.90 -25.89 0.16
C SER A 15 14.99 -26.90 -1.00
N PHE A 16 15.38 -28.14 -0.67
CA PHE A 16 15.54 -29.29 -1.57
C PHE A 16 16.65 -29.14 -2.63
N HIS A 17 17.93 -29.31 -2.25
CA HIS A 17 19.14 -29.53 -3.10
C HIS A 17 19.32 -28.68 -4.39
N SER A 18 18.44 -27.72 -4.65
CA SER A 18 18.33 -26.88 -5.83
C SER A 18 18.21 -25.46 -5.32
N SER A 19 19.33 -24.93 -4.84
CA SER A 19 19.45 -23.70 -4.06
C SER A 19 19.16 -22.40 -4.83
N HIS A 20 18.87 -22.48 -6.13
CA HIS A 20 18.75 -21.32 -7.02
C HIS A 20 17.49 -21.32 -7.91
N ILE A 21 16.50 -22.16 -7.61
CA ILE A 21 15.27 -22.24 -8.43
C ILE A 21 14.13 -21.48 -7.74
N HIS A 22 13.48 -20.59 -8.50
CA HIS A 22 12.23 -19.94 -8.09
C HIS A 22 11.10 -20.97 -8.04
N LYS A 23 10.52 -21.16 -6.85
CA LYS A 23 9.44 -22.13 -6.62
C LYS A 23 8.13 -21.40 -6.27
N PRO A 24 7.30 -21.03 -7.27
CA PRO A 24 6.04 -20.34 -7.01
C PRO A 24 5.02 -21.21 -6.23
N GLN A 25 5.26 -22.53 -6.14
CA GLN A 25 4.38 -23.47 -5.45
C GLN A 25 4.22 -23.19 -3.94
N PHE A 26 5.18 -22.49 -3.32
CA PHE A 26 5.07 -22.03 -1.93
C PHE A 26 3.98 -20.96 -1.76
N LEU A 27 3.73 -20.16 -2.80
CA LEU A 27 2.79 -19.03 -2.76
C LEU A 27 1.44 -19.34 -3.38
N THR A 28 1.22 -20.56 -3.89
CA THR A 28 -0.05 -20.97 -4.50
C THR A 28 -1.22 -20.82 -3.52
N GLY A 29 -1.07 -21.30 -2.28
CA GLY A 29 -2.11 -21.21 -1.27
C GLY A 29 -2.47 -19.76 -0.92
N LEU A 30 -1.45 -18.90 -0.80
CA LEU A 30 -1.61 -17.47 -0.55
C LEU A 30 -2.32 -16.77 -1.72
N LYS A 31 -1.89 -17.05 -2.95
CA LYS A 31 -2.47 -16.48 -4.17
C LYS A 31 -3.95 -16.83 -4.29
N ILE A 32 -4.32 -18.10 -4.11
CA ILE A 32 -5.71 -18.54 -4.21
C ILE A 32 -6.58 -17.81 -3.19
N GLU A 33 -6.13 -17.67 -1.95
CA GLU A 33 -6.93 -17.02 -0.92
C GLU A 33 -7.09 -15.52 -1.17
N LEU A 34 -6.01 -14.83 -1.57
CA LEU A 34 -6.08 -13.41 -1.90
C LEU A 34 -6.98 -13.15 -3.11
N GLN A 35 -6.92 -14.02 -4.12
CA GLN A 35 -7.84 -13.95 -5.27
C GLN A 35 -9.29 -14.20 -4.87
N ARG A 36 -9.53 -15.16 -3.95
CA ARG A 36 -10.87 -15.42 -3.38
C ARG A 36 -11.44 -14.20 -2.65
N LEU A 37 -10.58 -13.41 -2.02
CA LEU A 37 -10.94 -12.15 -1.36
C LEU A 37 -11.11 -10.97 -2.33
N GLY A 38 -10.86 -11.15 -3.63
CA GLY A 38 -11.02 -10.14 -4.66
C GLY A 38 -9.76 -9.33 -4.99
N TYR A 39 -8.59 -9.69 -4.43
CA TYR A 39 -7.34 -9.03 -4.77
C TYR A 39 -6.76 -9.55 -6.09
N ARG A 40 -6.19 -8.64 -6.89
CA ARG A 40 -5.36 -8.99 -8.03
C ARG A 40 -3.92 -9.19 -7.55
N VAL A 41 -3.42 -10.41 -7.69
CA VAL A 41 -2.10 -10.82 -7.20
C VAL A 41 -1.17 -11.15 -8.36
N ASP A 42 -0.06 -10.43 -8.44
CA ASP A 42 1.03 -10.70 -9.38
C ASP A 42 2.25 -11.23 -8.62
N LEU A 43 2.81 -12.35 -9.09
CA LEU A 43 4.02 -12.96 -8.53
C LEU A 43 5.24 -12.43 -9.28
N VAL A 44 6.18 -11.80 -8.58
CA VAL A 44 7.40 -11.23 -9.17
C VAL A 44 8.63 -11.96 -8.61
N PRO A 45 9.42 -12.66 -9.44
CA PRO A 45 10.65 -13.30 -9.00
C PRO A 45 11.74 -12.26 -8.69
N VAL A 46 12.53 -12.49 -7.64
CA VAL A 46 13.65 -11.62 -7.21
C VAL A 46 14.85 -12.47 -6.80
N ASP A 47 16.08 -12.09 -7.13
CA ASP A 47 17.29 -12.90 -6.85
C ASP A 47 17.71 -12.98 -5.35
N CYS A 48 16.90 -12.43 -4.45
CA CYS A 48 17.14 -12.45 -3.01
C CYS A 48 16.81 -13.82 -2.42
N HIS A 49 17.80 -14.55 -1.93
CA HIS A 49 17.59 -15.89 -1.38
C HIS A 49 16.63 -15.88 -0.17
N ASN A 50 15.74 -16.89 -0.14
CA ASN A 50 14.80 -17.12 0.95
C ASN A 50 13.92 -15.91 1.30
N TYR A 51 13.67 -15.04 0.33
CA TYR A 51 12.95 -13.79 0.53
C TYR A 51 11.49 -13.89 0.07
N CYS A 52 10.55 -13.37 0.86
CA CYS A 52 9.18 -13.13 0.43
C CYS A 52 8.69 -11.79 0.97
N MET A 53 8.15 -10.95 0.09
CA MET A 53 7.55 -9.67 0.45
C MET A 53 6.23 -9.47 -0.28
N LEU A 54 5.22 -8.99 0.46
CA LEU A 54 3.96 -8.54 -0.10
C LEU A 54 3.93 -7.02 -0.12
N GLU A 55 3.69 -6.48 -1.29
CA GLU A 55 3.48 -5.06 -1.54
C GLU A 55 2.02 -4.84 -1.96
N LEU A 56 1.35 -3.91 -1.29
CA LEU A 56 0.00 -3.45 -1.62
C LEU A 56 0.11 -2.00 -2.10
N ASN A 57 -0.26 -1.74 -3.37
CA ASN A 57 -0.22 -0.40 -3.98
C ASN A 57 1.12 0.35 -3.77
N GLY A 58 2.26 -0.33 -3.85
CA GLY A 58 3.60 0.28 -3.65
C GLY A 58 4.07 0.35 -2.20
N HIS A 59 3.26 -0.08 -1.22
CA HIS A 59 3.64 -0.14 0.18
C HIS A 59 3.92 -1.58 0.63
N GLN A 60 5.03 -1.78 1.33
CA GLN A 60 5.36 -3.05 1.95
C GLN A 60 4.41 -3.35 3.11
N VAL A 61 3.66 -4.45 3.01
CA VAL A 61 2.69 -4.88 4.04
C VAL A 61 3.24 -6.01 4.89
N PHE A 62 3.95 -6.95 4.27
CA PHE A 62 4.41 -8.14 4.95
C PHE A 62 5.75 -8.59 4.40
N ARG A 63 6.63 -9.06 5.29
CA ARG A 63 7.92 -9.64 4.95
C ARG A 63 8.13 -10.91 5.75
N CYS A 64 8.57 -11.96 5.09
CA CYS A 64 8.93 -13.21 5.74
C CYS A 64 9.97 -13.99 4.94
N ASN A 65 10.47 -15.07 5.53
CA ASN A 65 11.27 -16.05 4.81
C ASN A 65 10.35 -16.98 4.00
N ILE A 66 10.66 -17.23 2.73
CA ILE A 66 9.84 -18.09 1.87
C ILE A 66 9.74 -19.53 2.40
N GLN A 67 10.76 -20.01 3.13
CA GLN A 67 10.79 -21.34 3.72
C GLN A 67 9.80 -21.51 4.87
N SER A 68 9.32 -20.40 5.44
CA SER A 68 8.31 -20.42 6.49
C SER A 68 6.92 -20.78 5.94
N PHE A 69 6.71 -20.69 4.61
CA PHE A 69 5.48 -21.19 3.99
C PHE A 69 5.52 -22.71 3.83
N HIS A 70 4.39 -23.34 4.08
CA HIS A 70 4.25 -24.77 3.82
C HIS A 70 4.03 -25.02 2.33
N PHE A 71 4.85 -25.92 1.77
CA PHE A 71 4.78 -26.28 0.36
C PHE A 71 3.41 -26.88 0.02
N ASN A 72 2.74 -26.35 -1.00
CA ASN A 72 1.47 -26.85 -1.54
C ASN A 72 0.39 -27.16 -0.47
N THR A 73 0.33 -26.33 0.58
CA THR A 73 -0.58 -26.54 1.69
C THR A 73 -1.70 -25.49 1.65
N SER A 74 -2.91 -25.88 2.08
CA SER A 74 -4.04 -24.95 2.18
C SER A 74 -3.83 -23.94 3.32
N ILE A 75 -4.35 -22.72 3.17
CA ILE A 75 -4.17 -21.65 4.16
C ILE A 75 -4.61 -22.04 5.57
N ARG A 76 -5.63 -22.90 5.71
CA ARG A 76 -6.12 -23.37 7.02
C ARG A 76 -5.05 -24.08 7.85
N ARG A 77 -4.05 -24.68 7.19
CA ARG A 77 -2.96 -25.42 7.83
C ARG A 77 -1.65 -24.62 7.91
N ASP A 78 -1.58 -23.48 7.22
CA ASP A 78 -0.39 -22.62 7.22
C ASP A 78 -0.61 -21.33 8.05
N PRO A 79 -0.06 -21.25 9.26
CA PRO A 79 -0.23 -20.08 10.13
C PRO A 79 0.53 -18.84 9.62
N ILE A 80 1.57 -19.01 8.79
CA ILE A 80 2.28 -17.88 8.18
C ILE A 80 1.43 -17.29 7.06
N CYS A 81 0.82 -18.15 6.25
CA CYS A 81 -0.11 -17.74 5.21
C CYS A 81 -1.34 -16.99 5.79
N GLN A 82 -1.91 -17.48 6.89
CA GLN A 82 -2.99 -16.77 7.60
C GLN A 82 -2.56 -15.39 8.09
N ARG A 83 -1.37 -15.29 8.70
CA ARG A 83 -0.82 -14.01 9.16
C ARG A 83 -0.60 -13.04 7.99
N ALA A 84 -0.11 -13.53 6.86
CA ALA A 84 0.09 -12.74 5.67
C ALA A 84 -1.23 -12.19 5.11
N VAL A 85 -2.27 -13.02 5.02
CA VAL A 85 -3.61 -12.58 4.57
C VAL A 85 -4.23 -11.57 5.53
N ASN A 86 -4.15 -11.82 6.84
CA ASN A 86 -4.63 -10.87 7.85
C ASN A 86 -3.88 -9.53 7.78
N ALA A 87 -2.57 -9.54 7.56
CA ALA A 87 -1.78 -8.33 7.38
C ALA A 87 -2.25 -7.53 6.14
N VAL A 88 -2.52 -8.22 5.03
CA VAL A 88 -3.07 -7.60 3.80
C VAL A 88 -4.44 -6.99 4.05
N GLN A 89 -5.35 -7.71 4.73
CA GLN A 89 -6.69 -7.19 5.05
C GLN A 89 -6.63 -5.96 5.97
N ASN A 90 -5.78 -6.00 7.01
CA ASN A 90 -5.61 -4.86 7.89
C ASN A 90 -5.02 -3.65 7.15
N ALA A 91 -4.05 -3.87 6.26
CA ALA A 91 -3.45 -2.81 5.46
C ALA A 91 -4.46 -2.22 4.45
N SER A 92 -5.26 -3.06 3.79
CA SER A 92 -6.27 -2.60 2.84
C SER A 92 -7.37 -1.79 3.53
N GLN A 93 -7.84 -2.21 4.70
CA GLN A 93 -8.80 -1.44 5.50
C GLN A 93 -8.25 -0.07 5.86
N ARG A 94 -7.00 0.01 6.34
CA ARG A 94 -6.35 1.29 6.65
C ARG A 94 -6.22 2.20 5.43
N MET A 95 -5.86 1.64 4.27
CA MET A 95 -5.76 2.39 3.02
C MET A 95 -7.13 2.91 2.55
N MET A 96 -8.19 2.11 2.70
CA MET A 96 -9.55 2.56 2.39
C MET A 96 -9.98 3.71 3.30
N SER A 97 -9.77 3.58 4.62
CA SER A 97 -10.07 4.67 5.56
C SER A 97 -9.29 5.94 5.26
N ALA A 98 -7.99 5.82 4.93
CA ALA A 98 -7.17 6.97 4.55
C ALA A 98 -7.68 7.64 3.27
N ARG A 99 -8.08 6.85 2.27
CA ARG A 99 -8.67 7.36 1.02
C ARG A 99 -9.96 8.13 1.28
N ASP A 100 -10.85 7.58 2.09
CA ASP A 100 -12.15 8.20 2.37
C ASP A 100 -11.96 9.52 3.14
N TYR A 101 -11.01 9.56 4.07
CA TYR A 101 -10.61 10.80 4.76
C TYR A 101 -10.04 11.86 3.80
N LEU A 102 -9.11 11.47 2.93
CA LEU A 102 -8.52 12.36 1.92
C LEU A 102 -9.56 12.88 0.93
N TYR A 103 -10.50 12.03 0.51
CA TYR A 103 -11.61 12.44 -0.33
C TYR A 103 -12.47 13.49 0.36
N PHE A 104 -12.83 13.27 1.63
CA PHE A 104 -13.61 14.22 2.41
C PHE A 104 -12.89 15.57 2.58
N LEU A 105 -11.60 15.56 2.87
CA LEU A 105 -10.78 16.78 2.93
C LEU A 105 -10.79 17.53 1.59
N SER A 106 -10.61 16.81 0.48
CA SER A 106 -10.64 17.42 -0.85
C SER A 106 -12.01 18.01 -1.18
N LEU A 107 -13.10 17.41 -0.70
CA LEU A 107 -14.45 17.92 -0.89
C LEU A 107 -14.68 19.20 -0.09
N ILE A 108 -14.26 19.23 1.18
CA ILE A 108 -14.29 20.42 2.02
C ILE A 108 -13.53 21.57 1.38
N GLU A 109 -12.30 21.31 0.90
CA GLU A 109 -11.45 22.31 0.27
C GLU A 109 -12.13 22.91 -0.98
N ASN A 110 -12.67 22.05 -1.84
CA ASN A 110 -13.33 22.50 -3.07
C ASN A 110 -14.68 23.21 -2.82
N ASP A 111 -15.51 22.74 -1.89
CA ASP A 111 -16.84 23.31 -1.68
C ASP A 111 -16.85 24.50 -0.72
N ILE A 112 -16.09 24.45 0.37
CA ILE A 112 -16.14 25.49 1.41
C ILE A 112 -15.21 26.63 1.06
N LEU A 113 -13.99 26.34 0.60
CA LEU A 113 -12.97 27.37 0.42
C LEU A 113 -13.11 28.03 -0.95
N THR A 114 -13.17 27.26 -2.03
CA THR A 114 -13.15 27.86 -3.38
C THR A 114 -14.48 28.40 -3.89
N ARG A 115 -15.62 27.89 -3.43
CA ARG A 115 -16.95 28.28 -3.97
C ARG A 115 -17.68 29.36 -3.18
N THR A 116 -17.29 29.62 -1.93
CA THR A 116 -17.93 30.64 -1.10
C THR A 116 -17.20 31.98 -1.19
N GLU A 117 -17.92 33.10 -0.99
CA GLU A 117 -17.31 34.44 -0.89
C GLU A 117 -16.35 34.58 0.31
N TYR A 118 -16.37 33.62 1.24
CA TYR A 118 -15.50 33.55 2.42
C TYR A 118 -14.19 32.80 2.17
N ASN A 119 -13.79 32.65 0.90
CA ASN A 119 -12.48 32.11 0.56
C ASN A 119 -11.37 32.91 1.26
N TYR A 120 -10.28 32.23 1.64
CA TYR A 120 -9.10 32.89 2.17
C TYR A 120 -8.54 33.83 1.10
N LYS A 121 -8.70 35.14 1.31
CA LYS A 121 -7.99 36.13 0.50
C LYS A 121 -6.56 36.15 1.01
N GLU A 122 -5.63 35.66 0.19
CA GLU A 122 -4.21 35.87 0.44
C GLU A 122 -3.92 37.36 0.33
N TYR A 123 -3.91 38.05 1.46
CA TYR A 123 -3.42 39.42 1.52
C TYR A 123 -1.90 39.35 1.60
N PHE A 124 -1.22 39.66 0.50
CA PHE A 124 0.22 39.84 0.54
C PHE A 124 0.54 41.16 1.23
N LEU A 125 1.65 41.23 1.98
CA LEU A 125 2.14 42.48 2.59
C LEU A 125 2.29 43.61 1.55
N SER A 126 2.50 43.25 0.28
CA SER A 126 2.54 44.14 -0.88
C SER A 126 1.21 44.87 -1.15
N ASP A 127 0.08 44.25 -0.78
CA ASP A 127 -1.27 44.78 -1.00
C ASP A 127 -1.74 45.65 0.18
N MET A 128 -1.01 45.65 1.30
CA MET A 128 -1.23 46.60 2.37
C MET A 128 -0.67 47.96 1.95
N LYS A 129 -1.54 48.84 1.45
CA LYS A 129 -1.22 50.26 1.34
C LYS A 129 -0.92 50.77 2.76
N CYS A 130 0.33 51.15 3.03
CA CYS A 130 0.66 51.91 4.23
C CYS A 130 0.08 53.31 4.00
N ASP A 131 -1.05 53.62 4.65
CA ASP A 131 -1.58 54.99 4.72
C ASP A 131 -0.75 55.87 5.69
N CYS A 132 0.56 55.61 5.72
CA CYS A 132 1.52 56.17 6.66
C CYS A 132 2.29 57.27 5.92
N GLU A 133 2.05 58.54 6.27
CA GLU A 133 2.77 59.70 5.71
C GLU A 133 4.30 59.69 5.98
N CYS A 134 4.85 58.66 6.62
CA CYS A 134 6.27 58.55 6.97
C CYS A 134 7.19 57.96 5.87
N CYS A 135 6.70 57.54 4.71
CA CYS A 135 7.52 56.89 3.68
C CYS A 135 7.97 57.80 2.51
N TYR A 136 7.78 59.13 2.59
CA TYR A 136 8.20 60.12 1.58
C TYR A 136 9.30 61.07 2.09
N MET A 137 10.31 60.57 2.79
CA MET A 137 11.59 61.28 3.00
C MET A 137 12.79 60.39 2.69
#